data_AF-A0AAJ5CSX6-F1
#
_entry.id   AF-A0AAJ5CSX6-F1
#
_cell.length_a   1.000
_cell.length_b   1.000
_cell.length_c   1.000
_cell.angle_alpha   90.00
_cell.angle_beta   90.00
_cell.angle_gamma   90.00
#
_symmetry.space_group_name_H-M   'P 1'
#
loop_
_entity.id
_entity.type
_entity.pdbx_description
1 polymer ?
#
loop_
_entity_poly.entity_id
_entity_poly.type
_entity_poly.pdbx_seq_one_letter_code
_entity_poly.pdbx_strand_id
1 'polypeptide(L)'
;MGIPIEKSFNLMSDFKLNDKELTELMTLFRENYKETEAKHLKIYDGMQEQLKTLHQNHKLFVVSSKKTNVLERNLSKLGVDNLFVEV
;
A
#
# COMPACT_ATOMS: atom_id res chain seq x y z
N MET A 1 -4.92 -10.33 6.05
CA MET A 1 -4.19 -9.06 6.24
C MET A 1 -2.90 -9.37 6.97
N GLY A 2 -1.78 -8.76 6.57
CA GLY A 2 -0.46 -9.03 7.17
C GLY A 2 -0.34 -8.51 8.60
N ILE A 3 0.76 -8.86 9.26
CA ILE A 3 1.10 -8.32 10.59
C ILE A 3 1.25 -6.78 10.46
N PRO A 4 0.58 -5.98 11.33
CA PRO A 4 0.76 -4.53 11.35
C PRO A 4 2.23 -4.16 11.50
N ILE A 5 2.68 -3.14 10.77
CA ILE A 5 4.10 -2.74 10.76
C ILE A 5 4.60 -2.36 12.16
N GLU A 6 3.71 -1.84 13.02
CA GLU A 6 3.96 -1.51 14.42
C GLU A 6 4.33 -2.75 15.26
N LYS A 7 3.82 -3.93 14.89
CA LYS A 7 4.16 -5.21 15.52
C LYS A 7 5.36 -5.86 14.85
N SER A 8 5.51 -5.68 13.54
CA SER A 8 6.57 -6.30 12.76
C SER A 8 7.96 -5.96 13.27
N PHE A 9 8.24 -4.71 13.65
CA PHE A 9 9.58 -4.33 14.12
C PHE A 9 10.02 -5.07 15.38
N ASN A 10 9.11 -5.28 16.34
CA ASN A 10 9.41 -6.08 17.52
C ASN A 10 9.60 -7.57 17.21
N LEU A 11 8.93 -8.10 16.18
CA LEU A 11 9.08 -9.50 15.75
C LEU A 11 10.33 -9.74 14.91
N MET A 12 10.86 -8.70 14.28
CA MET A 12 12.10 -8.74 13.47
C MET A 12 13.36 -8.39 14.27
N SER A 13 13.20 -7.91 15.50
CA SER A 13 14.31 -7.53 16.38
C SER A 13 14.66 -8.69 17.31
N ASP A 14 15.96 -8.88 17.59
CA ASP A 14 16.44 -9.85 18.58
C ASP A 14 16.10 -9.44 20.02
N PHE A 15 15.64 -8.20 20.21
CA PHE A 15 15.28 -7.63 21.51
C PHE A 15 14.01 -6.80 21.42
N LYS A 16 13.34 -6.62 22.56
CA LYS A 16 12.14 -5.80 22.65
C LYS A 16 12.50 -4.32 22.58
N LEU A 17 11.96 -3.63 21.58
CA LEU A 17 12.08 -2.18 21.45
C LEU A 17 11.19 -1.49 22.48
N ASN A 18 11.66 -0.40 23.06
CA ASN A 18 10.82 0.48 23.87
C ASN A 18 9.98 1.42 22.98
N ASP A 19 9.02 2.12 23.59
CA ASP A 19 8.06 2.96 22.85
C ASP A 19 8.74 4.10 22.07
N LYS A 20 9.83 4.66 22.61
CA LYS A 20 10.60 5.72 21.95
C LYS A 20 11.30 5.19 20.70
N GLU A 21 12.01 4.06 20.83
CA GLU A 21 12.71 3.39 19.73
C GLU A 21 11.74 2.96 18.64
N LEU A 22 10.58 2.40 19.02
CA LEU A 22 9.55 2.00 18.06
C LEU A 22 9.00 3.22 17.31
N THR A 23 8.80 4.34 18.01
CA THR A 23 8.30 5.59 17.40
C THR A 23 9.32 6.16 16.40
N GLU A 24 10.60 6.19 16.76
CA GLU A 24 11.68 6.65 15.87
C GLU A 24 11.78 5.75 14.63
N LEU A 25 11.76 4.42 14.81
CA LEU A 25 11.84 3.46 13.73
C LEU A 25 10.63 3.54 12.79
N MET A 26 9.42 3.70 13.35
CA MET A 26 8.19 3.92 12.58
C MET A 26 8.24 5.21 11.77
N THR A 27 8.85 6.26 12.31
CA THR A 27 9.00 7.55 11.61
C THR A 27 9.96 7.39 10.44
N LEU A 28 11.15 6.84 10.69
CA LEU A 28 12.15 6.57 9.66
C LEU A 28 11.62 5.66 8.55
N PHE A 29 10.89 4.60 8.91
CA PHE A 29 10.26 3.71 7.95
C PHE A 29 9.29 4.45 7.03
N ARG A 30 8.41 5.30 7.58
CA ARG A 30 7.40 6.02 6.80
C ARG A 30 8.03 7.06 5.87
N GLU A 31 9.10 7.72 6.29
CA GLU A 31 9.87 8.65 5.47
C GLU A 31 10.53 7.93 4.28
N ASN A 32 11.30 6.87 4.55
CA ASN A 32 11.97 6.09 3.51
C ASN A 32 10.98 5.40 2.56
N TYR A 33 9.88 4.88 3.10
CA TYR A 33 8.83 4.27 2.29
C TYR A 33 8.22 5.29 1.33
N LYS A 34 7.95 6.53 1.77
CA LYS A 34 7.38 7.58 0.91
C LYS A 34 8.32 7.97 -0.23
N GLU A 35 9.64 8.03 0.02
CA GLU A 35 10.65 8.37 -0.98
C GLU A 35 10.86 7.27 -2.02
N THR A 36 10.74 6.01 -1.60
CA THR A 36 10.98 4.84 -2.45
C THR A 36 9.72 4.28 -3.10
N GLU A 37 8.53 4.61 -2.58
CA GLU A 37 7.24 4.09 -3.04
C GLU A 37 7.09 4.25 -4.56
N ALA A 38 7.43 5.42 -5.11
CA ALA A 38 7.31 5.66 -6.55
C ALA A 38 8.22 4.76 -7.40
N LYS A 39 9.38 4.33 -6.88
CA LYS A 39 10.31 3.45 -7.59
C LYS A 39 9.80 2.01 -7.68
N HIS A 40 8.99 1.61 -6.71
CA HIS A 40 8.48 0.25 -6.57
C HIS A 40 7.00 0.12 -6.94
N LEU A 41 6.30 1.23 -7.15
CA LEU A 41 4.91 1.24 -7.58
C LEU A 41 4.81 0.82 -9.04
N LYS A 42 4.46 -0.45 -9.25
CA LYS A 42 4.21 -1.04 -10.57
C LYS A 42 2.94 -1.86 -10.52
N ILE A 43 2.19 -1.82 -11.61
CA ILE A 43 1.08 -2.75 -11.84
C ILE A 43 1.67 -4.10 -12.21
N TYR A 44 1.09 -5.19 -11.69
CA TYR A 44 1.50 -6.53 -12.09
C TYR A 44 1.22 -6.79 -13.57
N ASP A 45 2.04 -7.61 -14.20
CA ASP A 45 1.91 -7.96 -15.61
C ASP A 45 0.50 -8.50 -15.91
N GLY A 46 -0.12 -7.98 -16.97
CA GLY A 46 -1.49 -8.33 -17.39
C GLY A 46 -2.62 -7.76 -16.54
N MET A 47 -2.36 -7.22 -15.34
CA MET A 47 -3.41 -6.76 -14.43
C MET A 47 -4.19 -5.57 -14.99
N GLN A 48 -3.53 -4.66 -15.71
CA GLN A 48 -4.22 -3.52 -16.29
C GLN A 48 -5.28 -3.95 -17.33
N GLU A 49 -4.94 -4.92 -18.17
CA GLU A 49 -5.87 -5.46 -19.18
C GLU A 49 -7.00 -6.24 -18.53
N GLN A 50 -6.67 -7.06 -17.52
CA GLN A 50 -7.64 -7.82 -16.75
C GLN A 50 -8.68 -6.90 -16.07
N LEU A 51 -8.23 -5.80 -15.45
CA LEU A 51 -9.12 -4.82 -14.82
C LEU A 51 -10.02 -4.13 -15.85
N LYS A 52 -9.48 -3.74 -17.02
CA LYS A 52 -10.28 -3.14 -18.10
C LYS A 52 -11.36 -4.10 -18.60
N THR A 53 -11.01 -5.37 -18.81
CA THR A 53 -11.97 -6.40 -19.27
C THR A 53 -13.08 -6.61 -18.23
N LEU A 54 -12.74 -6.69 -16.95
CA LEU A 54 -13.74 -6.85 -15.89
C LEU A 54 -14.65 -5.63 -15.77
N HIS A 55 -14.09 -4.42 -15.86
CA HIS A 55 -14.83 -3.16 -15.77
C HIS A 55 -15.94 -3.03 -16.83
N GLN A 56 -15.80 -3.68 -17.99
CA GLN A 56 -16.82 -3.69 -19.04
C GLN A 56 -18.14 -4.34 -18.59
N ASN A 57 -18.07 -5.34 -17.70
CA ASN A 57 -19.22 -6.16 -17.31
C ASN A 57 -19.52 -6.13 -15.80
N HIS A 58 -18.61 -5.58 -15.00
CA HIS A 58 -18.69 -5.63 -13.54
C HIS A 58 -18.27 -4.32 -12.90
N LYS A 59 -18.91 -4.00 -11.76
CA LYS A 59 -18.46 -2.93 -10.87
C LYS A 59 -17.26 -3.43 -10.07
N LEU A 60 -16.17 -2.67 -10.09
CA LEU A 60 -14.95 -3.00 -9.35
C LEU A 60 -14.83 -2.12 -8.11
N PHE A 61 -14.31 -2.70 -7.04
CA PHE A 61 -14.07 -2.04 -5.77
C PHE A 61 -12.68 -2.42 -5.28
N VAL A 62 -12.00 -1.51 -4.57
CA VAL A 62 -10.74 -1.83 -3.88
C VAL A 62 -11.00 -1.92 -2.39
N VAL A 63 -10.45 -2.94 -1.75
CA VAL A 63 -10.51 -3.11 -0.29
C VAL A 63 -9.07 -3.26 0.21
N SER A 64 -8.63 -2.33 1.05
CA SER A 64 -7.24 -2.29 1.55
C SER A 64 -7.15 -1.72 2.96
N SER A 65 -6.18 -2.18 3.75
CA SER A 65 -5.82 -1.56 5.04
C SER A 65 -4.94 -0.32 4.87
N LYS A 66 -4.57 0.03 3.63
CA LYS A 66 -3.77 1.22 3.35
C LYS A 66 -4.61 2.46 3.61
N LYS A 67 -3.99 3.54 4.09
CA LYS A 67 -4.67 4.84 4.23
C LYS A 67 -5.26 5.26 2.87
N THR A 68 -6.54 5.66 2.86
CA THR A 68 -7.32 5.98 1.65
C THR A 68 -6.58 6.95 0.72
N ASN A 69 -6.07 8.06 1.25
CA ASN A 69 -5.33 9.05 0.46
C ASN A 69 -4.03 8.52 -0.19
N VAL A 70 -3.39 7.51 0.41
CA VAL A 70 -2.21 6.85 -0.17
C VAL A 70 -2.65 5.87 -1.26
N LEU A 71 -3.75 5.15 -1.04
CA LEU A 71 -4.31 4.22 -2.01
C LEU A 71 -4.75 4.96 -3.29
N GLU A 72 -5.56 6.00 -3.16
CA GLU A 72 -6.04 6.83 -4.27
C GLU A 72 -4.88 7.38 -5.11
N ARG A 73 -3.88 7.98 -4.44
CA ARG A 73 -2.68 8.48 -5.12
C ARG A 73 -1.95 7.39 -5.90
N ASN A 74 -1.86 6.18 -5.36
CA ASN A 74 -1.17 5.08 -6.02
C ASN A 74 -1.96 4.56 -7.22
N LEU A 75 -3.28 4.42 -7.10
CA LEU A 75 -4.14 4.00 -8.21
C LEU A 75 -4.12 5.01 -9.36
N SER A 76 -4.12 6.31 -9.04
CA SER A 76 -3.99 7.38 -10.02
C SER A 76 -2.63 7.33 -10.75
N LYS A 77 -1.52 7.15 -10.01
CA LYS A 77 -0.19 6.95 -10.62
C LYS A 77 -0.10 5.71 -11.50
N LEU A 78 -0.88 4.67 -11.20
CA LEU A 78 -0.96 3.44 -11.98
C LEU A 78 -1.96 3.55 -13.16
N GLY A 79 -2.73 4.63 -13.25
CA GLY A 79 -3.70 4.86 -14.32
C GLY A 79 -4.86 3.85 -14.34
N VAL A 80 -5.30 3.42 -13.16
CA VAL A 80 -6.40 2.44 -12.99
C VAL A 80 -7.47 2.89 -11.99
N ASP A 81 -7.33 4.08 -11.41
CA ASP A 81 -8.28 4.67 -10.47
C ASP A 81 -9.69 4.78 -11.06
N ASN A 82 -9.79 5.15 -12.34
CA ASN A 82 -11.06 5.28 -13.06
C ASN A 82 -11.80 3.95 -13.32
N LEU A 83 -11.20 2.79 -13.03
CA LEU A 83 -11.82 1.48 -13.22
C LEU A 83 -12.66 1.03 -12.01
N PHE A 84 -12.53 1.72 -10.87
CA PHE A 84 -13.19 1.36 -9.62
C PHE A 84 -14.33 2.33 -9.28
N VAL A 85 -15.40 1.79 -8.70
CA VAL A 85 -16.55 2.57 -8.21
C VAL A 85 -16.22 3.24 -6.88
N GLU A 86 -15.48 2.55 -6.02
CA GLU A 86 -15.07 3.00 -4.69
C GLU A 86 -13.76 2.31 -4.27
N VAL A 87 -13.02 2.96 -3.37
CA VAL A 87 -11.67 2.61 -2.92
C VAL A 87 -11.52 2.74 -1.40
#